data_AF-X1UZ21-F1
#
_entry.id   AF-X1UZ21-F1
#
_cell.length_a   1.000
_cell.length_b   1.000
_cell.length_c   1.000
_cell.angle_alpha   90.00
_cell.angle_beta   90.00
_cell.angle_gamma   90.00
#
_symmetry.space_group_name_H-M   'P 1'
#
loop_
_entity.id
_entity.type
_entity.pdbx_description
1 polymer ?
#
loop_
_entity_poly.entity_id
_entity_poly.type
_entity_poly.pdbx_seq_one_letter_code
_entity_poly.pdbx_strand_id
1 'polypeptide(L)'
;DELKHYGYLGVFLISLLLNATVILPVGNFIILFTLGGILPLPIVVGLAGGAGAAIGEITGYLAGYSGHGIVEKSRLYNRMEGWVTKWGAAAIFIFSLFPFAFDLVGIAAGVLRFPFRKFLLFCWLGRTILYIIIALTGAWGWEAILPYLG
;
A
#
# COMPACT_ATOMS: atom_id res chain seq x y z
N ASP A 1 6.20 16.51 -22.19
CA ASP A 1 6.67 15.93 -20.90
C ASP A 1 5.78 16.20 -19.69
N GLU A 2 4.98 17.27 -19.70
CA GLU A 2 4.08 17.60 -18.58
C GLU A 2 3.03 16.51 -18.30
N LEU A 3 2.39 15.94 -19.32
CA LEU A 3 1.40 14.86 -19.14
C LEU A 3 1.97 13.63 -18.39
N LYS A 4 3.26 13.31 -18.56
CA LYS A 4 3.91 12.19 -17.87
C LYS A 4 4.10 12.48 -16.38
N HIS A 5 4.48 13.72 -16.03
CA HIS A 5 4.58 14.16 -14.64
C HIS A 5 3.23 14.14 -13.92
N TYR A 6 2.17 14.57 -14.60
CA TYR A 6 0.79 14.44 -14.07
C TYR A 6 0.38 12.98 -13.88
N GLY A 7 0.86 12.06 -14.74
CA GLY A 7 0.66 10.62 -14.57
C GLY A 7 1.24 10.08 -13.26
N TYR A 8 2.51 10.35 -12.96
CA TYR A 8 3.15 9.89 -11.72
C TYR A 8 2.58 10.56 -10.47
N LEU A 9 2.27 11.86 -10.53
CA LEU A 9 1.61 12.57 -9.44
C LEU A 9 0.19 12.02 -9.20
N GLY A 10 -0.54 11.70 -10.26
CA GLY A 10 -1.85 11.05 -10.19
C GLY A 10 -1.78 9.71 -9.47
N VAL A 11 -0.79 8.86 -9.80
CA VAL A 11 -0.57 7.58 -9.10
C VAL A 11 -0.39 7.79 -7.61
N PHE A 12 0.45 8.76 -7.21
CA PHE A 12 0.69 9.09 -5.81
C PHE A 12 -0.61 9.51 -5.10
N LEU A 13 -1.35 10.48 -5.67
CA LEU A 13 -2.57 11.00 -5.06
C LEU A 13 -3.68 9.96 -4.97
N ILE A 14 -3.85 9.14 -6.00
CA ILE A 14 -4.84 8.07 -6.01
C ILE A 14 -4.48 6.99 -4.98
N SER A 15 -3.21 6.57 -4.94
CA SER A 15 -2.75 5.60 -3.94
C SER A 15 -2.90 6.14 -2.51
N LEU A 16 -2.66 7.44 -2.31
CA LEU A 16 -2.90 8.12 -1.03
C LEU A 16 -4.37 8.01 -0.62
N LEU A 17 -5.30 8.40 -1.50
CA LEU A 17 -6.72 8.41 -1.21
C LEU A 17 -7.29 7.01 -0.98
N LEU A 18 -6.92 6.04 -1.82
CA LEU A 18 -7.46 4.68 -1.75
C LEU A 18 -6.92 3.88 -0.55
N ASN A 19 -5.69 4.13 -0.09
CA ASN A 19 -5.18 3.51 1.14
C ASN A 19 -5.63 4.27 2.39
N ALA A 20 -5.92 5.57 2.31
CA ALA A 20 -6.42 6.35 3.44
C ALA A 20 -7.83 5.96 3.88
N THR A 21 -8.68 5.49 2.94
CA THR A 21 -10.10 5.21 3.21
C THR A 21 -10.36 3.81 3.76
N VAL A 22 -9.37 2.93 3.90
CA VAL A 22 -9.51 1.53 4.42
C VAL A 22 -10.49 0.65 3.60
N ILE A 23 -11.14 1.21 2.58
CA ILE A 23 -12.21 0.57 1.81
C ILE A 23 -11.63 0.22 0.44
N LEU A 24 -11.10 -1.01 0.36
CA LEU A 24 -10.71 -1.75 -0.86
C LEU A 24 -9.39 -1.35 -1.55
N PRO A 25 -8.26 -1.94 -1.11
CA PRO A 25 -6.98 -1.93 -1.82
C PRO A 25 -7.06 -2.38 -3.29
N VAL A 26 -8.10 -3.13 -3.65
CA VAL A 26 -8.32 -3.69 -5.00
C VAL A 26 -8.39 -2.61 -6.07
N GLY A 27 -9.04 -1.47 -5.78
CA GLY A 27 -9.12 -0.35 -6.73
C GLY A 27 -7.74 0.21 -7.07
N ASN A 28 -6.84 0.24 -6.09
CA ASN A 28 -5.50 0.77 -6.30
C ASN A 28 -4.66 -0.14 -7.21
N PHE A 29 -4.87 -1.46 -7.15
CA PHE A 29 -4.14 -2.41 -7.99
C PHE A 29 -4.46 -2.31 -9.46
N ILE A 30 -5.74 -2.12 -9.81
CA ILE A 30 -6.16 -1.91 -11.20
C ILE A 30 -5.48 -0.66 -11.76
N ILE A 31 -5.41 0.41 -10.97
CA ILE A 31 -4.81 1.67 -11.38
C ILE A 31 -3.29 1.53 -11.55
N LEU A 32 -2.62 0.87 -10.62
CA LEU A 32 -1.18 0.61 -10.72
C LEU A 32 -0.83 -0.31 -11.89
N PHE A 33 -1.65 -1.32 -12.15
CA PHE A 33 -1.48 -2.23 -13.29
C PHE A 33 -1.66 -1.47 -14.62
N THR A 34 -2.73 -0.70 -14.76
CA THR A 34 -2.99 0.06 -15.99
C THR A 34 -1.94 1.14 -16.24
N LEU A 35 -1.60 1.93 -15.22
CA LEU A 35 -0.59 2.99 -15.35
C LEU A 35 0.83 2.43 -15.48
N GLY A 36 1.10 1.24 -14.92
CA GLY A 36 2.34 0.48 -15.19
C GLY A 36 2.46 0.04 -16.65
N GLY A 37 1.35 -0.27 -17.32
CA GLY A 37 1.31 -0.57 -18.76
C GLY A 37 1.44 0.65 -19.68
N ILE A 38 0.98 1.82 -19.23
CA ILE A 38 0.91 3.03 -20.06
C ILE A 38 2.14 3.92 -19.90
N LEU A 39 2.69 4.03 -18.68
CA LEU A 39 3.81 4.94 -18.39
C LEU A 39 5.17 4.29 -18.70
N PRO A 40 6.16 5.06 -19.15
CA PRO A 40 7.44 4.52 -19.62
C PRO A 40 8.33 3.93 -18.51
N LEU A 41 8.04 4.24 -17.24
CA LEU A 41 8.85 3.81 -16.09
C LEU A 41 7.94 3.19 -15.01
N PRO A 42 7.63 1.88 -15.10
CA PRO A 42 6.75 1.19 -14.15
C PRO A 42 7.31 1.20 -12.72
N ILE A 43 8.63 1.23 -12.56
CA ILE A 43 9.29 1.33 -11.26
C ILE A 43 8.94 2.65 -10.56
N VAL A 44 8.88 3.75 -11.30
CA VAL A 44 8.51 5.07 -10.77
C VAL A 44 7.04 5.12 -10.39
N VAL A 45 6.17 4.42 -11.13
CA VAL A 45 4.76 4.20 -10.76
C VAL A 45 4.67 3.50 -9.41
N GLY A 46 5.41 2.40 -9.24
CA GLY A 46 5.44 1.66 -7.97
C GLY A 46 5.99 2.48 -6.79
N LEU A 47 7.04 3.29 -7.01
CA LEU A 47 7.60 4.20 -5.99
C LEU A 47 6.60 5.30 -5.59
N ALA A 48 6.00 5.97 -6.58
CA ALA A 48 5.00 7.01 -6.34
C ALA A 48 3.77 6.45 -5.62
N GLY A 49 3.26 5.31 -6.08
CA GLY A 49 2.13 4.64 -5.45
C GLY A 49 2.47 4.15 -4.04
N GLY A 50 3.67 3.58 -3.84
CA GLY A 50 4.14 3.10 -2.54
C GLY A 50 4.26 4.25 -1.53
N ALA A 51 4.75 5.41 -1.95
CA ALA A 51 4.79 6.61 -1.13
C ALA A 51 3.39 7.12 -0.77
N GLY A 52 2.48 7.18 -1.74
CA GLY A 52 1.08 7.54 -1.51
C GLY A 52 0.41 6.58 -0.51
N ALA A 53 0.58 5.27 -0.72
CA ALA A 53 0.04 4.26 0.18
C ALA A 53 0.60 4.38 1.59
N ALA A 54 1.92 4.53 1.76
CA ALA A 54 2.52 4.68 3.08
C ALA A 54 1.98 5.88 3.86
N ILE A 55 1.68 6.99 3.17
CA ILE A 55 1.06 8.17 3.78
C ILE A 55 -0.43 7.89 4.08
N GLY A 56 -1.14 7.20 3.19
CA GLY A 56 -2.52 6.80 3.42
C GLY A 56 -2.66 5.96 4.69
N GLU A 57 -1.74 5.02 4.91
CA GLU A 57 -1.70 4.13 6.07
C GLU A 57 -1.40 4.83 7.41
N ILE A 58 -0.94 6.08 7.37
CA ILE A 58 -0.82 6.91 8.57
C ILE A 58 -2.19 7.11 9.22
N THR A 59 -3.29 7.16 8.44
CA THR A 59 -4.64 7.30 9.00
C THR A 59 -4.99 6.13 9.91
N GLY A 60 -4.71 4.89 9.48
CA GLY A 60 -4.90 3.68 10.28
C GLY A 60 -4.03 3.67 11.53
N TYR A 61 -2.75 4.02 11.41
CA TYR A 61 -1.85 4.14 12.55
C TYR A 61 -2.34 5.18 13.58
N LEU A 62 -2.75 6.37 13.13
CA LEU A 62 -3.25 7.42 14.02
C LEU A 62 -4.60 7.08 14.64
N ALA A 63 -5.49 6.38 13.91
CA ALA A 63 -6.74 5.88 14.45
C ALA A 63 -6.50 4.92 15.62
N GLY A 64 -5.54 3.98 15.47
CA GLY A 64 -5.10 3.10 16.55
C GLY A 64 -4.44 3.85 17.70
N TYR A 65 -3.53 4.78 17.41
CA TYR A 65 -2.80 5.56 18.41
C TYR A 65 -3.72 6.42 19.28
N SER A 66 -4.77 6.98 18.67
CA SER A 66 -5.73 7.88 19.35
C SER A 66 -6.78 7.14 20.18
N GLY A 67 -6.75 5.80 20.22
CA GLY A 67 -7.77 4.97 20.88
C GLY A 67 -9.16 5.03 20.22
N HIS A 68 -9.29 5.73 19.08
CA HIS A 68 -10.51 5.85 18.29
C HIS A 68 -10.69 4.69 17.31
N GLY A 69 -9.70 3.81 17.20
CA GLY A 69 -9.85 2.51 16.57
C GLY A 69 -10.79 1.64 17.40
N ILE A 70 -12.11 1.87 17.28
CA ILE A 70 -13.13 0.90 17.67
C ILE A 70 -13.01 -0.24 16.67
N VAL A 71 -11.97 -1.05 16.84
CA VAL A 71 -11.82 -2.31 16.12
C VAL A 71 -12.52 -3.33 16.98
N GLU A 72 -13.60 -3.92 16.44
CA GLU A 72 -14.15 -5.15 17.00
C GLU A 72 -12.98 -6.09 17.26
N LYS A 73 -12.86 -6.63 18.48
CA LYS A 73 -11.82 -7.59 18.89
C LYS A 73 -11.98 -8.92 18.15
N SER A 74 -11.85 -8.86 16.83
CA SER A 74 -11.92 -9.99 15.93
C SER A 74 -10.70 -10.87 16.16
N ARG A 75 -10.85 -12.17 15.91
CA ARG A 75 -9.73 -13.12 16.00
C ARG A 75 -8.56 -12.70 15.10
N LEU A 76 -8.85 -12.05 13.97
CA LEU A 76 -7.85 -11.55 13.05
C LEU A 76 -7.07 -10.37 13.64
N TYR A 77 -7.76 -9.39 14.24
CA TYR A 77 -7.10 -8.25 14.91
C TYR A 77 -6.14 -8.73 16.02
N ASN A 78 -6.62 -9.59 16.92
CA ASN A 78 -5.79 -10.12 18.01
C ASN A 78 -4.56 -10.90 17.47
N ARG A 79 -4.70 -11.56 16.31
CA ARG A 79 -3.59 -12.24 15.65
C ARG A 79 -2.57 -11.23 15.10
N MET A 80 -3.03 -10.17 14.44
CA MET A 80 -2.17 -9.11 13.92
C MET A 80 -1.43 -8.39 15.05
N GLU A 81 -2.13 -8.01 16.11
CA GLU A 81 -1.55 -7.41 17.31
C GLU A 81 -0.47 -8.29 17.94
N GLY A 82 -0.73 -9.60 18.10
CA GLY A 82 0.26 -10.55 18.61
C GLY A 82 1.50 -10.67 17.71
N TRP A 83 1.33 -10.58 16.38
CA TRP A 83 2.44 -10.62 15.44
C TRP A 83 3.25 -9.33 15.46
N VAL A 84 2.61 -8.17 15.51
CA VAL A 84 3.29 -6.87 15.64
C VAL A 84 4.02 -6.79 16.98
N THR A 85 3.44 -7.32 18.06
CA THR A 85 4.11 -7.40 19.37
C THR A 85 5.35 -8.30 19.32
N LYS A 86 5.26 -9.46 18.66
CA LYS A 86 6.36 -10.43 18.60
C LYS A 86 7.48 -10.05 17.63
N TRP A 87 7.14 -9.50 16.47
CA TRP A 87 8.08 -9.30 15.35
C TRP A 87 8.27 -7.82 14.96
N GLY A 88 7.41 -6.92 15.43
CA GLY A 88 7.50 -5.47 15.21
C GLY A 88 7.62 -5.09 13.74
N ALA A 89 8.77 -4.50 13.39
CA ALA A 89 9.08 -4.05 12.04
C ALA A 89 8.97 -5.14 10.97
N ALA A 90 9.39 -6.37 11.29
CA ALA A 90 9.33 -7.48 10.34
C ALA A 90 7.89 -7.88 10.02
N ALA A 91 7.00 -7.88 11.02
CA ALA A 91 5.57 -8.10 10.78
C ALA A 91 4.99 -7.01 9.87
N ILE A 92 5.27 -5.72 10.16
CA ILE A 92 4.80 -4.61 9.34
C ILE A 92 5.28 -4.76 7.89
N PHE A 93 6.55 -5.05 7.68
CA PHE A 93 7.10 -5.24 6.33
C PHE A 93 6.45 -6.41 5.58
N ILE A 94 6.35 -7.58 6.23
CA ILE A 94 5.77 -8.78 5.61
C ILE A 94 4.30 -8.56 5.29
N PHE A 95 3.51 -8.05 6.24
CA PHE A 95 2.09 -7.79 6.00
C PHE A 95 1.87 -6.66 4.99
N SER A 96 2.80 -5.73 4.83
CA SER A 96 2.70 -4.67 3.82
C SER A 96 2.74 -5.22 2.38
N LEU A 97 3.34 -6.39 2.19
CA LEU A 97 3.29 -7.13 0.93
C LEU A 97 1.93 -7.83 0.71
N PHE A 98 1.11 -7.96 1.76
CA PHE A 98 -0.20 -8.64 1.72
C PHE A 98 -1.34 -7.68 2.10
N PRO A 99 -2.02 -7.07 1.12
CA PRO A 99 -2.98 -5.99 1.33
C PRO A 99 -4.20 -6.37 2.19
N PHE A 100 -4.62 -7.64 2.17
CA PHE A 100 -5.87 -8.07 2.80
C PHE A 100 -5.93 -7.88 4.32
N ALA A 101 -4.78 -7.87 5.00
CA ALA A 101 -4.71 -7.74 6.45
C ALA A 101 -3.93 -6.51 6.92
N PHE A 102 -3.37 -5.72 6.00
CA PHE A 102 -2.42 -4.68 6.36
C PHE A 102 -3.06 -3.50 7.10
N ASP A 103 -4.29 -3.12 6.74
CA ASP A 103 -5.01 -2.02 7.40
C ASP A 103 -5.18 -2.29 8.92
N LEU A 104 -5.43 -3.55 9.30
CA LEU A 104 -5.48 -3.99 10.70
C LEU A 104 -4.12 -3.94 11.38
N VAL A 105 -3.04 -4.22 10.64
CA VAL A 105 -1.66 -4.12 11.12
C VAL A 105 -1.28 -2.66 11.37
N GLY A 106 -1.72 -1.73 10.52
CA GLY A 106 -1.56 -0.29 10.71
C GLY A 106 -2.20 0.18 12.01
N ILE A 107 -3.47 -0.21 12.24
CA ILE A 107 -4.18 0.12 13.48
C ILE A 107 -3.52 -0.52 14.69
N ALA A 108 -3.18 -1.82 14.64
CA ALA A 108 -2.52 -2.52 15.73
C ALA A 108 -1.15 -1.90 16.07
N ALA A 109 -0.36 -1.49 15.06
CA ALA A 109 0.90 -0.78 15.27
C ALA A 109 0.68 0.58 15.98
N GLY A 110 -0.41 1.27 15.66
CA GLY A 110 -0.84 2.49 16.34
C GLY A 110 -1.20 2.26 17.81
N VAL A 111 -2.03 1.25 18.09
CA VAL A 111 -2.46 0.87 19.45
C VAL A 111 -1.26 0.49 20.32
N LEU A 112 -0.33 -0.29 19.76
CA LEU A 112 0.91 -0.70 20.43
C LEU A 112 1.96 0.42 20.54
N ARG A 113 1.65 1.63 20.03
CA ARG A 113 2.56 2.78 19.98
C ARG A 113 3.91 2.45 19.37
N PHE A 114 3.90 1.62 18.32
CA PHE A 114 5.12 1.24 17.61
C PHE A 114 5.80 2.48 17.02
N PRO A 115 7.15 2.59 16.97
CA PRO A 115 7.82 3.82 16.56
C PRO A 115 7.40 4.26 15.15
N PHE A 116 6.74 5.42 15.03
CA PHE A 116 6.14 5.93 13.80
C PHE A 116 7.10 5.93 12.59
N ARG A 117 8.35 6.38 12.79
CA ARG A 117 9.38 6.41 11.73
C ARG A 117 9.71 5.01 11.20
N LYS A 118 9.74 4.00 12.08
CA LYS A 118 9.99 2.61 11.69
C LYS A 118 8.76 2.07 10.97
N PHE A 119 7.56 2.29 11.51
CA PHE A 119 6.32 1.88 10.84
C PHE A 119 6.27 2.40 9.41
N LEU A 120 6.45 3.71 9.23
CA LEU A 120 6.38 4.35 7.92
C LEU A 120 7.44 3.80 6.95
N LEU A 121 8.69 3.62 7.41
CA LEU A 121 9.76 3.08 6.57
C LEU A 121 9.47 1.65 6.10
N PHE A 122 9.12 0.75 7.03
CA PHE A 122 8.86 -0.67 6.69
C PHE A 122 7.57 -0.85 5.90
N CYS A 123 6.54 -0.06 6.20
CA CYS A 123 5.31 0.02 5.40
C CYS A 123 5.60 0.51 3.98
N TRP A 124 6.36 1.60 3.85
CA TRP A 124 6.71 2.15 2.54
C TRP A 124 7.52 1.16 1.70
N LEU A 125 8.51 0.49 2.30
CA LEU A 125 9.32 -0.53 1.60
C LEU A 125 8.44 -1.69 1.11
N GLY A 126 7.56 -2.24 1.96
CA GLY A 126 6.67 -3.33 1.58
C GLY A 126 5.69 -2.94 0.48
N ARG A 127 4.99 -1.79 0.64
CA ARG A 127 4.04 -1.28 -0.37
C ARG A 127 4.74 -0.99 -1.69
N THR A 128 5.92 -0.37 -1.65
CA THR A 128 6.70 -0.07 -2.85
C THR A 128 7.05 -1.34 -3.62
N ILE A 129 7.54 -2.38 -2.95
CA ILE A 129 7.87 -3.65 -3.61
C ILE A 129 6.62 -4.26 -4.26
N LEU A 130 5.52 -4.37 -3.51
CA LEU A 130 4.27 -4.90 -4.03
C LEU A 130 3.79 -4.11 -5.26
N TYR A 131 3.84 -2.78 -5.19
CA TYR A 131 3.30 -1.91 -6.24
C TYR A 131 4.21 -1.88 -7.47
N ILE A 132 5.52 -1.99 -7.30
CA ILE A 132 6.46 -2.20 -8.42
C ILE A 132 6.13 -3.51 -9.12
N ILE A 133 5.90 -4.60 -8.38
CA ILE A 133 5.53 -5.89 -8.98
C ILE A 133 4.24 -5.75 -9.78
N ILE A 134 3.21 -5.10 -9.24
CA ILE A 134 1.93 -4.87 -9.94
C ILE A 134 2.10 -3.97 -11.18
N ALA A 135 2.93 -2.93 -11.08
CA ALA A 135 3.19 -2.05 -12.23
C ALA A 135 3.96 -2.78 -13.33
N LEU A 136 4.94 -3.64 -12.97
CA LEU A 136 5.69 -4.46 -13.92
C LEU A 136 4.81 -5.53 -14.58
N THR A 137 3.92 -6.19 -13.82
CA THR A 137 2.95 -7.12 -14.43
C THR A 137 1.97 -6.38 -15.34
N GLY A 138 1.66 -5.13 -15.06
CA GLY A 138 0.94 -4.23 -15.97
C GLY A 138 1.68 -3.99 -17.28
N ALA A 139 2.96 -3.63 -17.20
CA ALA A 139 3.84 -3.43 -18.36
C ALA A 139 3.91 -4.68 -19.25
N TRP A 140 4.26 -5.82 -18.68
CA TRP A 140 4.36 -7.08 -19.43
C TRP A 140 3.01 -7.64 -19.87
N GLY A 141 1.98 -7.47 -19.04
CA GLY A 141 0.62 -7.92 -19.35
C GLY A 141 0.06 -7.20 -20.57
N TRP A 142 0.33 -5.89 -20.69
CA TRP A 142 -0.09 -5.13 -21.87
C TRP A 142 0.64 -5.60 -23.12
N GLU A 143 1.95 -5.84 -23.06
CA GLU A 143 2.74 -6.41 -24.17
C GLU A 143 2.22 -7.78 -24.63
N ALA A 144 1.69 -8.61 -23.72
CA ALA A 144 1.10 -9.90 -24.05
C ALA A 144 -0.32 -9.82 -24.64
N ILE A 145 -1.07 -8.75 -24.33
CA ILE A 145 -2.46 -8.57 -24.75
C ILE A 145 -2.55 -7.82 -26.10
N LEU A 146 -1.65 -6.85 -26.34
CA LEU A 146 -1.61 -6.06 -27.57
C LEU A 146 -1.59 -6.89 -28.88
N PRO A 147 -0.92 -8.06 -28.96
CA PRO A 147 -0.92 -8.90 -30.16
C PRO A 147 -2.25 -9.60 -30.45
N TYR A 148 -3.12 -9.76 -29.44
CA TYR A 148 -4.42 -10.44 -29.58
C TYR A 148 -5.59 -9.47 -29.76
N LEU A 149 -5.35 -8.16 -29.57
CA LEU A 149 -6.33 -7.10 -29.77
C LEU A 149 -6.25 -6.44 -31.16
N GLY A 150 -5.41 -6.98 -32.06
CA GLY A 150 -5.24 -6.54 -33.45
C GLY A 150 -5.85 -7.51 -34.44
#